data_AF-A0AAV6DNN0-F1
#
_entry.id   AF-A0AAV6DNN0-F1
#
_cell.length_a   1.000
_cell.length_b   1.000
_cell.length_c   1.000
_cell.angle_alpha   90.00
_cell.angle_beta   90.00
_cell.angle_gamma   90.00
#
_symmetry.space_group_name_H-M   'P 1'
#
loop_
_entity.id
_entity.type
_entity.pdbx_description
1 polymer ?
#
loop_
_entity_poly.entity_id
_entity_poly.type
_entity_poly.pdbx_seq_one_letter_code
_entity_poly.pdbx_strand_id
1 'polypeptide(L)'
;MTPEGSAAQELVYGDLNGNLVFIPKERADYLATIHRALWSSSTWGEVHERMPTGAYEELLEISGATELPDSEEYYEDERRSRPGLTRDEARAEYLALSTDERRPEPGDPFEAGDIGAICDGDWPGWTEQEMLAWVPKAIQEQYGRRSFSFVSGDCLVFRPEDEDQLIAAFVAHGYACVRDDALVRRASGHRT
;
A
#
# COMPACT_ATOMS: atom_id res chain seq x y z
N MET A 1 -38.59 13.02 3.31
CA MET A 1 -37.50 13.40 2.38
C MET A 1 -36.41 12.35 2.58
N THR A 2 -36.53 11.23 1.87
CA THR A 2 -35.53 10.15 1.87
C THR A 2 -34.35 10.60 1.01
N PRO A 3 -33.12 10.63 1.52
CA PRO A 3 -31.97 10.92 0.67
C PRO A 3 -31.78 9.76 -0.31
N GLU A 4 -31.39 10.15 -1.51
CA GLU A 4 -31.12 9.33 -2.68
C GLU A 4 -30.13 8.21 -2.36
N GLY A 5 -30.28 7.08 -3.07
CA GLY A 5 -29.61 5.83 -2.79
C GLY A 5 -28.10 5.94 -2.70
N SER A 6 -27.56 5.76 -1.49
CA SER A 6 -26.20 5.25 -1.34
C SER A 6 -26.20 3.85 -1.95
N ALA A 7 -25.45 3.64 -3.03
CA ALA A 7 -25.13 2.29 -3.45
C ALA A 7 -24.54 1.53 -2.25
N ALA A 8 -24.98 0.30 -2.03
CA ALA A 8 -24.39 -0.56 -1.01
C ALA A 8 -22.88 -0.64 -1.28
N GLN A 9 -22.06 -0.37 -0.26
CA GLN A 9 -20.61 -0.46 -0.43
C GLN A 9 -20.25 -1.94 -0.63
N GLU A 10 -19.58 -2.24 -1.74
CA GLU A 10 -19.17 -3.59 -2.07
C GLU A 10 -17.91 -3.96 -1.29
N LEU A 11 -17.99 -5.08 -0.56
CA LEU A 11 -16.89 -5.72 0.14
C LEU A 11 -16.47 -6.96 -0.64
N VAL A 12 -15.18 -7.07 -0.88
CA VAL A 12 -14.57 -8.33 -1.29
C VAL A 12 -14.09 -9.05 -0.04
N TYR A 13 -14.30 -10.36 0.04
CA TYR A 13 -13.83 -11.16 1.17
C TYR A 13 -13.26 -12.51 0.74
N GLY A 14 -12.45 -13.12 1.61
CA GLY A 14 -11.79 -14.39 1.33
C GLY A 14 -11.03 -14.94 2.54
N ASP A 15 -10.64 -16.21 2.46
CA ASP A 15 -9.82 -16.85 3.48
C ASP A 15 -8.33 -16.55 3.24
N LEU A 16 -7.74 -15.92 4.25
CA LEU A 16 -6.32 -15.67 4.36
C LEU A 16 -5.77 -16.41 5.58
N ASN A 17 -5.22 -17.61 5.36
CA ASN A 17 -4.60 -18.45 6.38
C ASN A 17 -5.53 -18.75 7.58
N GLY A 18 -6.81 -19.04 7.32
CA GLY A 18 -7.80 -19.30 8.37
C GLY A 18 -8.36 -18.05 9.06
N ASN A 19 -8.16 -16.87 8.47
CA ASN A 19 -8.82 -15.63 8.82
C ASN A 19 -9.69 -15.15 7.65
N LEU A 20 -10.97 -14.88 7.89
CA LEU A 20 -11.81 -14.20 6.89
C LEU A 20 -11.51 -12.70 6.88
N VAL A 21 -10.89 -12.25 5.81
CA VAL A 21 -10.57 -10.83 5.60
C VAL A 21 -11.64 -10.22 4.71
N PHE A 22 -12.14 -9.06 5.12
CA PHE A 22 -13.10 -8.26 4.36
C PHE A 22 -12.43 -6.94 3.98
N ILE A 23 -12.62 -6.49 2.74
CA ILE A 23 -11.97 -5.31 2.19
C ILE A 23 -12.99 -4.56 1.33
N PRO A 24 -13.15 -3.23 1.47
CA PRO A 24 -13.87 -2.46 0.46
C PRO A 24 -13.27 -2.71 -0.93
N LYS A 25 -14.10 -3.00 -1.94
CA LYS A 25 -13.61 -3.45 -3.26
C LYS A 25 -12.57 -2.51 -3.86
N GLU A 26 -12.84 -1.21 -3.87
CA GLU A 26 -11.92 -0.21 -4.39
C GLU A 26 -10.56 -0.23 -3.67
N ARG A 27 -10.58 -0.47 -2.35
CA ARG A 27 -9.36 -0.61 -1.54
C ARG A 27 -8.61 -1.89 -1.88
N ALA A 28 -9.31 -3.01 -2.10
CA ALA A 28 -8.69 -4.26 -2.52
C ALA A 28 -8.00 -4.14 -3.87
N ASP A 29 -8.65 -3.51 -4.85
CA ASP A 29 -8.09 -3.26 -6.18
C ASP A 29 -6.89 -2.29 -6.12
N TYR A 30 -6.95 -1.28 -5.26
CA TYR A 30 -5.84 -0.35 -4.98
C TYR A 30 -4.61 -1.07 -4.41
N LEU A 31 -4.78 -1.81 -3.32
CA LEU A 31 -3.69 -2.54 -2.66
C LEU A 31 -3.10 -3.62 -3.56
N ALA A 32 -3.93 -4.37 -4.28
CA ALA A 32 -3.46 -5.37 -5.24
C ALA A 32 -2.64 -4.76 -6.38
N THR A 33 -2.96 -3.52 -6.79
CA THR A 33 -2.18 -2.78 -7.80
C THR A 33 -0.82 -2.37 -7.25
N ILE A 34 -0.76 -1.87 -6.01
CA ILE A 34 0.51 -1.52 -5.35
C ILE A 34 1.40 -2.76 -5.19
N HIS A 35 0.89 -3.84 -4.59
CA HIS A 35 1.68 -5.06 -4.40
C HIS A 35 2.20 -5.62 -5.72
N ARG A 36 1.37 -5.59 -6.78
CA ARG A 36 1.83 -5.97 -8.12
C ARG A 36 2.96 -5.07 -8.60
N ALA A 37 2.81 -3.74 -8.50
CA ALA A 37 3.83 -2.79 -8.93
C ALA A 37 5.17 -3.01 -8.20
N LEU A 38 5.14 -3.25 -6.89
CA LEU A 38 6.34 -3.48 -6.08
C LEU A 38 7.10 -4.74 -6.50
N TRP A 39 6.39 -5.85 -6.73
CA TRP A 39 7.04 -7.15 -6.92
C TRP A 39 7.22 -7.58 -8.38
N SER A 40 6.78 -6.75 -9.33
CA SER A 40 6.93 -7.03 -10.78
C SER A 40 7.74 -5.99 -11.55
N SER A 41 8.24 -4.95 -10.88
CA SER A 41 9.02 -3.88 -11.49
C SER A 41 10.50 -4.03 -11.14
N SER A 42 11.37 -3.69 -12.08
CA SER A 42 12.83 -3.74 -11.89
C SER A 42 13.46 -2.35 -11.81
N THR A 43 12.71 -1.30 -12.12
CA THR A 43 13.18 0.09 -12.02
C THR A 43 12.17 0.99 -11.33
N TRP A 44 12.66 2.10 -10.76
CA TRP A 44 11.81 3.12 -10.14
C TRP A 44 10.79 3.70 -11.12
N GLY A 45 11.15 3.85 -12.39
CA GLY A 45 10.24 4.30 -13.45
C GLY A 45 9.09 3.32 -13.70
N GLU A 46 9.37 2.01 -13.76
CA GLU A 46 8.32 1.00 -13.91
C GLU A 46 7.36 0.98 -12.71
N VAL A 47 7.88 1.15 -11.50
CA VAL A 47 7.06 1.25 -10.30
C VAL A 47 6.14 2.46 -10.38
N HIS A 48 6.68 3.64 -10.72
CA HIS A 48 5.91 4.88 -10.85
C HIS A 48 4.78 4.74 -11.86
N GLU A 49 5.03 4.17 -13.04
CA GLU A 49 4.02 3.99 -14.09
C GLU A 49 2.89 3.03 -13.70
N ARG A 50 3.19 2.05 -12.84
CA ARG A 50 2.26 0.98 -12.46
C ARG A 50 1.49 1.29 -11.17
N MET A 51 1.97 2.25 -10.38
CA MET A 51 1.34 2.62 -9.12
C MET A 51 0.08 3.45 -9.35
N PRO A 52 -0.92 3.31 -8.46
CA PRO A 52 -2.06 4.23 -8.45
C PRO A 52 -1.59 5.64 -8.05
N THR A 53 -2.35 6.66 -8.45
CA THR A 53 -2.06 8.06 -8.12
C THR A 53 -1.87 8.26 -6.62
N GLY A 54 -0.79 8.96 -6.23
CA GLY A 54 -0.47 9.26 -4.83
C GLY A 54 0.37 8.19 -4.13
N ALA A 55 0.37 6.94 -4.60
CA ALA A 55 1.12 5.86 -3.94
C ALA A 55 2.62 5.93 -4.21
N TYR A 56 3.03 6.53 -5.34
CA TYR A 56 4.46 6.68 -5.65
C TYR A 56 5.09 7.76 -4.78
N GLU A 57 4.38 8.85 -4.52
CA GLU A 57 4.81 9.89 -3.59
C GLU A 57 4.98 9.32 -2.17
N GLU A 58 4.01 8.54 -1.70
CA GLU A 58 4.11 7.84 -0.41
C GLU A 58 5.29 6.86 -0.39
N LEU A 59 5.54 6.14 -1.48
CA LEU A 59 6.70 5.26 -1.62
C LEU A 59 8.03 6.03 -1.44
N LEU A 60 8.15 7.20 -2.05
CA LEU A 60 9.36 8.04 -1.93
C LEU A 60 9.56 8.53 -0.48
N GLU A 61 8.47 8.85 0.22
CA GLU A 61 8.52 9.27 1.62
C GLU A 61 8.99 8.11 2.52
N ILE A 62 8.38 6.93 2.40
CA ILE A 62 8.75 5.78 3.26
C ILE A 62 10.13 5.20 2.92
N SER A 63 10.63 5.40 1.71
CA SER A 63 11.99 5.01 1.34
C SER A 63 13.04 6.03 1.77
N GLY A 64 12.64 7.20 2.29
CA GLY A 64 13.52 8.32 2.62
C GLY A 64 14.07 9.07 1.41
N ALA A 65 13.60 8.77 0.20
CA ALA A 65 14.07 9.39 -1.05
C ALA A 65 13.69 10.87 -1.16
N THR A 66 12.70 11.33 -0.39
CA THR A 66 12.34 12.75 -0.29
C THR A 66 13.40 13.59 0.42
N GLU A 67 14.20 12.99 1.30
CA GLU A 67 15.29 13.67 2.04
C GLU A 67 16.57 13.79 1.22
N LEU A 68 16.66 13.07 0.10
CA LEU A 68 17.81 13.10 -0.80
C LEU A 68 17.61 14.20 -1.87
N PRO A 69 18.70 14.87 -2.28
CA PRO A 69 18.61 15.92 -3.27
C PRO A 69 18.15 15.36 -4.62
N ASP A 70 17.27 16.10 -5.29
CA ASP A 70 17.02 15.86 -6.71
C ASP A 70 18.08 16.53 -7.59
N SER A 71 18.03 16.25 -8.90
CA SER A 71 19.03 16.76 -9.85
C SER A 71 19.10 18.28 -9.91
N GLU A 72 17.99 18.99 -9.63
CA GLU A 72 17.97 20.45 -9.63
C GLU A 72 18.59 21.00 -8.36
N GLU A 73 18.21 20.46 -7.21
CA GLU A 73 18.79 20.84 -5.91
C GLU A 73 20.31 20.62 -5.90
N TYR A 74 20.77 19.47 -6.40
CA TYR A 74 22.18 19.17 -6.56
C TYR A 74 22.90 20.23 -7.43
N TYR A 75 22.32 20.58 -8.58
CA TYR A 75 22.87 21.62 -9.45
C TYR A 75 22.96 22.98 -8.75
N GLU A 76 21.91 23.37 -8.03
CA GLU A 76 21.85 24.65 -7.33
C GLU A 76 22.87 24.77 -6.21
N ASP A 77 23.16 23.67 -5.51
CA ASP A 77 24.18 23.63 -4.47
C ASP A 77 25.59 23.66 -5.07
N GLU A 78 25.88 22.81 -6.06
CA GLU A 78 27.21 22.74 -6.68
C GLU A 78 27.60 24.05 -7.38
N ARG A 79 26.66 24.71 -8.06
CA ARG A 79 26.95 25.96 -8.78
C ARG A 79 27.33 27.13 -7.84
N ARG A 80 26.96 27.07 -6.56
CA ARG A 80 27.38 28.09 -5.56
C ARG A 80 28.89 28.09 -5.40
N SER A 81 29.51 26.90 -5.45
CA SER A 81 30.96 26.71 -5.36
C SER A 81 31.63 26.70 -6.73
N ARG A 82 30.89 26.32 -7.79
CA ARG A 82 31.36 26.21 -9.18
C ARG A 82 30.47 27.03 -10.13
N PRO A 83 30.58 28.37 -10.19
CA PRO A 83 29.66 29.21 -10.97
C PRO A 83 29.65 28.95 -12.49
N GLY A 84 30.67 28.26 -13.01
CA GLY A 84 30.75 27.84 -14.43
C GLY A 84 30.17 26.46 -14.71
N LEU A 85 29.71 25.72 -13.69
CA LEU A 85 29.11 24.41 -13.86
C LEU A 85 27.81 24.52 -14.66
N THR A 86 27.73 23.77 -15.75
CA THR A 86 26.50 23.67 -16.55
C THR A 86 25.54 22.65 -15.94
N ARG A 87 24.25 22.75 -16.30
CA ARG A 87 23.23 21.78 -15.89
C ARG A 87 23.52 20.37 -16.40
N ASP A 88 24.04 20.25 -17.63
CA ASP A 88 24.35 18.95 -18.23
C ASP A 88 25.53 18.27 -17.51
N GLU A 89 26.57 19.02 -17.16
CA GLU A 89 27.68 18.50 -16.36
C GLU A 89 27.22 18.10 -14.95
N ALA A 90 26.44 18.95 -14.27
CA ALA A 90 25.89 18.64 -12.96
C ALA A 90 24.98 17.40 -13.00
N ARG A 91 24.16 17.24 -14.04
CA ARG A 91 23.32 16.06 -14.22
C ARG A 91 24.16 14.80 -14.45
N ALA A 92 25.26 14.88 -15.20
CA ALA A 92 26.16 13.75 -15.38
C ALA A 92 26.86 13.34 -14.07
N GLU A 93 27.28 14.31 -13.27
CA GLU A 93 27.84 14.08 -11.93
C GLU A 93 26.80 13.49 -10.97
N TYR A 94 25.58 14.06 -10.97
CA TYR A 94 24.43 13.57 -10.20
C TYR A 94 24.13 12.11 -10.50
N LEU A 95 23.98 11.74 -11.78
CA LEU A 95 23.71 10.36 -12.18
C LEU A 95 24.84 9.37 -11.84
N ALA A 96 26.05 9.87 -11.59
CA ALA A 96 27.18 9.06 -11.16
C ALA A 96 27.25 8.87 -9.63
N LEU A 97 26.46 9.59 -8.84
CA LEU A 97 26.32 9.37 -7.39
C LEU A 97 25.69 8.01 -7.09
N SER A 98 25.97 7.49 -5.90
CA SER A 98 25.27 6.30 -5.39
C SER A 98 23.78 6.57 -5.28
N THR A 99 22.94 5.54 -5.48
CA THR A 99 21.48 5.62 -5.28
C THR A 99 21.09 5.95 -3.82
N ASP A 100 22.01 5.83 -2.88
CA ASP A 100 21.81 6.22 -1.48
C ASP A 100 22.09 7.71 -1.20
N GLU A 101 22.68 8.42 -2.16
CA GLU A 101 23.12 9.83 -2.00
C GLU A 101 22.24 10.81 -2.80
N ARG A 102 21.29 10.28 -3.59
CA ARG A 102 20.41 11.07 -4.44
C ARG A 102 19.03 10.45 -4.56
N ARG A 103 18.05 11.27 -4.94
CA ARG A 103 16.74 10.76 -5.32
C ARG A 103 16.87 9.76 -6.49
N PRO A 104 16.11 8.65 -6.48
CA PRO A 104 16.13 7.70 -7.58
C PRO A 104 15.56 8.30 -8.85
N GLU A 105 16.18 7.94 -9.97
CA GLU A 105 15.78 8.29 -11.33
C GLU A 105 15.03 7.12 -11.97
N PRO A 106 14.22 7.34 -13.01
CA PRO A 106 13.37 6.30 -13.60
C PRO A 106 14.13 5.04 -14.08
N GLY A 107 15.40 5.18 -14.44
CA GLY A 107 16.26 4.08 -14.90
C GLY A 107 17.01 3.35 -13.80
N ASP A 108 16.94 3.82 -12.55
CA ASP A 108 17.63 3.18 -11.44
C ASP A 108 17.00 1.84 -11.08
N PRO A 109 17.81 0.86 -10.63
CA PRO A 109 17.28 -0.41 -10.15
C PRO A 109 16.34 -0.18 -8.96
N PHE A 110 15.28 -0.98 -8.91
CA PHE A 110 14.32 -0.97 -7.82
C PHE A 110 14.21 -2.36 -7.21
N GLU A 111 14.38 -2.42 -5.89
CA GLU A 111 14.24 -3.65 -5.10
C GLU A 111 13.36 -3.34 -3.89
N ALA A 112 12.10 -3.81 -3.92
CA ALA A 112 11.14 -3.54 -2.86
C ALA A 112 11.62 -4.03 -1.47
N GLY A 113 12.46 -5.07 -1.43
CA GLY A 113 13.01 -5.61 -0.19
C GLY A 113 14.04 -4.72 0.51
N ASP A 114 14.61 -3.72 -0.19
CA ASP A 114 15.56 -2.78 0.39
C ASP A 114 14.86 -1.66 1.19
N ILE A 115 13.55 -1.51 1.00
CA ILE A 115 12.73 -0.51 1.71
C ILE A 115 12.18 -1.15 2.98
N GLY A 116 12.65 -0.69 4.15
CA GLY A 116 12.31 -1.26 5.46
C GLY A 116 10.81 -1.39 5.69
N ALA A 117 10.03 -0.34 5.43
CA ALA A 117 8.57 -0.36 5.60
C ALA A 117 7.86 -1.42 4.73
N ILE A 118 8.40 -1.76 3.56
CA ILE A 118 7.85 -2.82 2.71
C ILE A 118 8.31 -4.20 3.21
N CYS A 119 9.60 -4.31 3.56
CA CYS A 119 10.20 -5.56 4.03
C CYS A 119 9.55 -6.05 5.34
N ASP A 120 9.28 -5.13 6.26
CA ASP A 120 8.60 -5.39 7.53
C ASP A 120 7.09 -5.58 7.35
N GLY A 121 6.57 -5.30 6.15
CA GLY A 121 5.18 -5.45 5.76
C GLY A 121 4.31 -4.28 6.15
N ASP A 122 4.81 -3.25 6.83
CA ASP A 122 4.07 -2.08 7.30
C ASP A 122 3.39 -1.28 6.16
N TRP A 123 3.95 -1.34 4.94
CA TRP A 123 3.39 -0.71 3.75
C TRP A 123 3.36 -1.65 2.53
N PRO A 124 2.29 -1.62 1.69
CA PRO A 124 1.08 -0.81 1.83
C PRO A 124 0.18 -1.28 2.99
N GLY A 125 -0.67 -0.38 3.50
CA GLY A 125 -1.37 -0.52 4.78
C GLY A 125 -2.05 -1.88 5.04
N TRP A 126 -2.11 -2.26 6.32
CA TRP A 126 -2.62 -3.56 6.76
C TRP A 126 -4.13 -3.67 6.74
N THR A 127 -4.63 -4.55 5.89
CA THR A 127 -6.06 -4.74 5.67
C THR A 127 -6.79 -5.20 6.95
N GLU A 128 -6.22 -6.13 7.71
CA GLU A 128 -6.78 -6.65 8.96
C GLU A 128 -6.79 -5.62 10.09
N GLN A 129 -5.87 -4.66 10.05
CA GLN A 129 -5.83 -3.52 10.97
C GLN A 129 -6.84 -2.45 10.54
N GLU A 130 -6.94 -2.17 9.23
CA GLU A 130 -7.96 -1.27 8.68
C GLU A 130 -9.37 -1.72 9.04
N MET A 131 -9.64 -3.03 9.06
CA MET A 131 -10.93 -3.59 9.50
C MET A 131 -11.36 -3.11 10.89
N LEU A 132 -10.43 -2.85 11.83
CA LEU A 132 -10.78 -2.29 13.15
C LEU A 132 -11.35 -0.88 13.08
N ALA A 133 -10.94 -0.10 12.07
CA ALA A 133 -11.35 1.28 11.90
C ALA A 133 -12.76 1.39 11.29
N TRP A 134 -13.09 0.55 10.30
CA TRP A 134 -14.33 0.72 9.52
C TRP A 134 -15.40 -0.35 9.74
N VAL A 135 -15.05 -1.58 10.15
CA VAL A 135 -16.06 -2.63 10.37
C VAL A 135 -17.03 -2.16 11.47
N PRO A 136 -18.36 -2.31 11.30
CA PRO A 136 -19.32 -1.91 12.34
C PRO A 136 -19.01 -2.52 13.71
N LYS A 137 -19.07 -1.71 14.78
CA LYS A 137 -18.73 -2.17 16.15
C LYS A 137 -19.54 -3.38 16.60
N ALA A 138 -20.81 -3.48 16.22
CA ALA A 138 -21.64 -4.65 16.51
C ALA A 138 -21.07 -5.94 15.90
N ILE A 139 -20.54 -5.88 14.68
CA ILE A 139 -19.90 -7.03 14.02
C ILE A 139 -18.57 -7.36 14.71
N GLN A 140 -17.77 -6.32 15.03
CA GLN A 140 -16.51 -6.51 15.76
C GLN A 140 -16.72 -7.19 17.12
N GLU A 141 -17.72 -6.77 17.90
CA GLU A 141 -17.98 -7.31 19.24
C GLU A 141 -18.57 -8.72 19.21
N GLN A 142 -19.40 -9.02 18.21
CA GLN A 142 -20.10 -10.30 18.12
C GLN A 142 -19.26 -11.41 17.50
N TYR A 143 -18.47 -11.10 16.47
CA TYR A 143 -17.73 -12.08 15.68
C TYR A 143 -16.22 -11.86 15.71
N GLY A 144 -15.78 -10.64 16.03
CA GLY A 144 -14.38 -10.27 16.00
C GLY A 144 -13.61 -10.84 17.18
N ARG A 145 -12.53 -11.54 16.88
CA ARG A 145 -11.49 -11.81 17.87
C ARG A 145 -10.38 -10.79 17.68
N ARG A 146 -10.07 -10.05 18.74
CA ARG A 146 -8.86 -9.21 18.75
C ARG A 146 -7.68 -10.15 18.96
N SER A 147 -6.82 -10.27 17.94
CA SER A 147 -5.53 -10.94 18.10
C SER A 147 -4.49 -9.88 18.47
N PHE A 148 -3.80 -10.10 19.58
CA PHE A 148 -2.75 -9.20 20.05
C PHE A 148 -1.42 -9.66 19.48
N SER A 149 -0.77 -8.81 18.71
CA SER A 149 0.64 -8.98 18.35
C SER A 149 1.45 -7.90 19.08
N PHE A 150 2.50 -8.30 19.81
CA PHE A 150 3.31 -7.40 20.63
C PHE A 150 4.04 -6.31 19.83
N VAL A 151 4.18 -6.50 18.51
CA VAL A 151 4.97 -5.62 17.62
C VAL A 151 4.05 -4.81 16.69
N SER A 152 2.91 -5.36 16.30
CA SER A 152 2.11 -4.91 15.17
C SER A 152 0.71 -4.38 15.59
N GLY A 153 0.35 -4.52 16.87
CA GLY A 153 -0.89 -4.00 17.43
C GLY A 153 -2.06 -4.99 17.35
N ASP A 154 -3.27 -4.48 17.62
CA ASP A 154 -4.51 -5.26 17.54
C ASP A 154 -4.94 -5.40 16.07
N CYS A 155 -5.39 -6.60 15.68
CA CYS A 155 -6.07 -6.82 14.40
C CYS A 155 -7.41 -7.54 14.62
N LEU A 156 -8.31 -7.41 13.64
CA LEU A 156 -9.61 -8.09 13.66
C LEU A 156 -9.49 -9.46 12.97
N VAL A 157 -9.75 -10.53 13.72
CA VAL A 157 -9.76 -11.89 13.19
C VAL A 157 -11.19 -12.41 13.17
N PHE A 158 -11.62 -12.86 11.99
CA PHE A 158 -12.88 -13.54 11.78
C PHE A 158 -12.63 -14.99 11.39
N ARG A 159 -13.44 -15.87 11.95
CA ARG A 159 -13.31 -17.30 11.74
C ARG A 159 -14.02 -17.74 10.46
N PRO A 160 -13.43 -18.62 9.65
CA PRO A 160 -14.10 -19.21 8.50
C PRO A 160 -15.41 -19.93 8.85
N GLU A 161 -15.54 -20.46 10.07
CA GLU A 161 -16.77 -21.13 10.52
C GLU A 161 -17.95 -20.17 10.70
N ASP A 162 -17.69 -18.87 10.85
CA ASP A 162 -18.71 -17.83 11.05
C ASP A 162 -19.09 -17.11 9.73
N GLU A 163 -18.65 -17.63 8.56
CA GLU A 163 -18.80 -16.99 7.24
C GLU A 163 -20.25 -16.55 6.96
N ASP A 164 -21.20 -17.48 7.04
CA ASP A 164 -22.60 -17.20 6.71
C ASP A 164 -23.21 -16.14 7.63
N GLN A 165 -22.88 -16.17 8.93
CA GLN A 165 -23.38 -15.23 9.91
C GLN A 165 -22.75 -13.85 9.72
N LEU A 166 -21.46 -13.78 9.38
CA LEU A 166 -20.75 -12.55 9.07
C LEU A 166 -21.33 -11.88 7.83
N ILE A 167 -21.55 -12.64 6.75
CA ILE A 167 -22.16 -12.12 5.52
C ILE A 167 -23.55 -11.56 5.83
N ALA A 168 -24.38 -12.32 6.55
CA ALA A 168 -25.70 -11.85 6.95
C ALA A 168 -25.63 -10.56 7.79
N ALA A 169 -24.65 -10.45 8.69
CA ALA A 169 -24.45 -9.27 9.51
C ALA A 169 -24.01 -8.05 8.67
N PHE A 170 -23.06 -8.22 7.75
CA PHE A 170 -22.63 -7.15 6.84
C PHE A 170 -23.78 -6.69 5.92
N VAL A 171 -24.55 -7.63 5.37
CA VAL A 171 -25.74 -7.32 4.55
C VAL A 171 -26.78 -6.54 5.35
N ALA A 172 -27.01 -6.92 6.62
CA ALA A 172 -27.91 -6.17 7.50
C ALA A 172 -27.43 -4.73 7.80
N HIS A 173 -26.13 -4.47 7.65
CA HIS A 173 -25.53 -3.14 7.76
C HIS A 173 -25.43 -2.40 6.42
N GLY A 174 -25.99 -2.94 5.34
CA GLY A 174 -26.06 -2.28 4.03
C GLY A 174 -24.85 -2.51 3.11
N TYR A 175 -24.01 -3.50 3.42
CA TYR A 175 -22.90 -3.91 2.55
C TYR A 175 -23.32 -5.01 1.58
N ALA A 176 -22.65 -5.10 0.43
CA ALA A 176 -22.74 -6.25 -0.46
C ALA A 176 -21.42 -7.04 -0.36
N CYS A 177 -21.47 -8.33 -0.04
CA CYS A 177 -20.28 -9.16 0.11
C CYS A 177 -20.08 -10.07 -1.10
N VAL A 178 -18.89 -10.03 -1.69
CA VAL A 178 -18.48 -10.87 -2.83
C VAL A 178 -17.23 -11.66 -2.43
N ARG A 179 -17.30 -12.99 -2.56
CA ARG A 179 -16.15 -13.84 -2.29
C ARG A 179 -15.14 -13.78 -3.44
N ASP A 180 -13.91 -13.38 -3.16
CA ASP A 180 -12.77 -13.44 -4.08
C ASP A 180 -11.47 -13.63 -3.29
N ASP A 181 -11.17 -14.89 -2.97
CA ASP A 181 -9.95 -15.29 -2.25
C ASP A 181 -8.67 -14.86 -2.99
N ALA A 182 -8.70 -14.77 -4.33
CA ALA A 182 -7.53 -14.39 -5.11
C ALA A 182 -7.25 -12.89 -5.02
N LEU A 183 -8.28 -12.05 -5.08
CA LEU A 183 -8.13 -10.61 -4.89
C LEU A 183 -7.72 -10.28 -3.46
N VAL A 184 -8.31 -10.93 -2.44
CA VAL A 184 -7.88 -10.75 -1.04
C VAL A 184 -6.40 -11.10 -0.87
N ARG A 185 -5.94 -12.25 -1.37
CA ARG A 185 -4.52 -12.61 -1.30
C ARG A 185 -3.59 -11.58 -1.94
N ARG A 186 -3.94 -11.08 -3.13
CA ARG A 186 -3.15 -10.06 -3.82
C ARG A 186 -3.16 -8.72 -3.07
N ALA A 187 -4.30 -8.33 -2.51
CA ALA A 187 -4.45 -7.11 -1.73
C ALA A 187 -3.68 -7.18 -0.39
N SER A 188 -3.49 -8.38 0.16
CA SER A 188 -2.69 -8.64 1.36
C SER A 188 -1.23 -9.00 1.06
N GLY A 189 -0.74 -8.78 -0.16
CA GLY A 189 0.68 -8.98 -0.52
C GLY A 189 1.12 -10.43 -0.69
N HIS A 190 0.20 -11.40 -0.65
CA HIS A 190 0.54 -12.80 -0.91
C HIS A 190 0.74 -13.05 -2.40
N ARG A 191 1.88 -13.68 -2.72
CA ARG A 191 2.23 -14.08 -4.09
C ARG A 191 1.38 -15.29 -4.49
N THR A 192 0.60 -15.17 -5.55
CA THR A 192 -0.15 -16.27 -6.20
C THR A 192 0.69 -16.99 -7.22
#